data_AF-A0A351Y6Q1-F1
#
_entry.id   AF-A0A351Y6Q1-F1
#
_cell.length_a   1.000
_cell.length_b   1.000
_cell.length_c   1.000
_cell.angle_alpha   90.00
_cell.angle_beta   90.00
_cell.angle_gamma   90.00
#
_symmetry.space_group_name_H-M   'P 1'
#
loop_
_entity.id
_entity.type
_entity.pdbx_description
1 polymer ?
#
loop_
_entity_poly.entity_id
_entity_poly.type
_entity_poly.pdbx_seq_one_letter_code
_entity_poly.pdbx_strand_id
1 'polypeptide(L)' 'MVKEILVRIFERNDRAMNVKELCKEMLKEKMVSPNTVMLNLQKYKDLFKRVEKGVYELVKSSKK' A
#
# COMPACT_ATOMS: atom_id res chain seq x y z
N MET A 1 1.10 -8.96 8.51
CA MET A 1 0.44 -7.89 9.31
C MET A 1 0.19 -6.60 8.52
N VAL A 2 1.08 -5.59 8.48
CA VAL A 2 0.77 -4.32 7.75
C VAL A 2 0.89 -4.48 6.23
N LYS A 3 1.95 -5.15 5.76
CA LYS A 3 2.15 -5.42 4.33
C LYS A 3 0.97 -6.15 3.68
N GLU A 4 0.41 -7.15 4.35
CA GLU A 4 -0.68 -7.98 3.82
C GLU A 4 -1.99 -7.19 3.75
N ILE A 5 -2.25 -6.33 4.73
CA ILE A 5 -3.42 -5.43 4.69
C ILE A 5 -3.25 -4.43 3.54
N LEU A 6 -2.06 -3.87 3.34
CA LEU A 6 -1.79 -2.99 2.21
C LEU A 6 -2.01 -3.70 0.86
N VAL A 7 -1.53 -4.93 0.72
CA VAL A 7 -1.79 -5.75 -0.48
C VAL A 7 -3.30 -5.92 -0.71
N ARG A 8 -4.06 -6.33 0.32
CA ARG A 8 -5.52 -6.48 0.21
C ARG A 8 -6.24 -5.18 -0.13
N ILE A 9 -5.81 -4.05 0.42
CA ILE A 9 -6.36 -2.72 0.10
C ILE A 9 -6.13 -2.42 -1.39
N PHE A 10 -4.92 -2.65 -1.89
CA PHE A 10 -4.63 -2.45 -3.31
C PHE A 10 -5.40 -3.42 -4.21
N GLU A 11 -5.46 -4.71 -3.86
CA GLU A 11 -6.23 -5.71 -4.61
C GLU A 11 -7.73 -5.38 -4.66
N ARG A 12 -8.30 -4.88 -3.55
CA ARG A 12 -9.70 -4.45 -3.46
C ARG A 12 -10.01 -3.24 -4.33
N ASN A 13 -9.06 -2.31 -4.48
CA ASN A 13 -9.26 -1.07 -5.21
C ASN A 13 -8.79 -1.15 -6.68
N ASP A 14 -7.92 -2.11 -7.02
CA ASP A 14 -7.27 -2.32 -8.34
C ASP A 14 -6.79 -1.03 -9.03
N ARG A 15 -6.26 -0.08 -8.25
CA ARG A 15 -5.74 1.20 -8.74
C ARG A 15 -4.56 1.69 -7.91
N ALA A 16 -3.81 2.63 -8.47
CA ALA A 16 -2.84 3.40 -7.71
C ALA A 16 -3.55 4.26 -6.65
N MET A 17 -2.96 4.35 -5.46
CA MET A 17 -3.53 5.06 -4.32
C MET A 17 -2.48 5.96 -3.67
N ASN A 18 -2.92 7.11 -3.18
CA ASN A 18 -2.04 7.99 -2.44
C ASN A 18 -1.89 7.56 -0.97
N VAL A 19 -0.80 7.97 -0.32
CA VAL A 19 -0.51 7.62 1.08
C VAL A 19 -1.64 8.03 2.02
N LYS A 20 -2.32 9.17 1.78
CA LYS A 20 -3.42 9.62 2.65
C LYS A 20 -4.63 8.69 2.55
N GLU A 21 -4.98 8.24 1.35
CA GLU A 21 -6.03 7.24 1.12
C GLU A 21 -5.65 5.90 1.75
N LEU A 22 -4.42 5.44 1.54
CA LEU A 22 -3.91 4.20 2.14
C LEU A 22 -3.97 4.26 3.67
N CYS A 23 -3.60 5.39 4.28
CA CYS A 23 -3.73 5.57 5.73
C CYS A 23 -5.20 5.47 6.18
N LYS A 24 -6.15 6.09 5.46
CA LYS A 24 -7.58 6.01 5.81
C LYS A 24 -8.12 4.58 5.71
N GLU A 25 -7.79 3.87 4.63
CA GLU A 25 -8.19 2.47 4.45
C GLU A 25 -7.52 1.56 5.48
N MET A 26 -6.25 1.79 5.78
CA MET A 26 -5.52 1.05 6.81
C MET A 26 -6.17 1.24 8.19
N LEU A 27 -6.59 2.46 8.56
CA LEU A 27 -7.23 2.71 9.86
C LEU A 27 -8.56 1.97 10.04
N LYS A 28 -9.27 1.61 8.96
CA LYS A 28 -10.49 0.79 9.04
C LYS A 28 -10.19 -0.66 9.42
N GLU A 29 -9.03 -1.17 9.03
CA GLU A 29 -8.60 -2.56 9.26
C GLU A 29 -7.75 -2.67 10.55
N LYS A 30 -6.90 -1.67 10.79
CA LYS A 30 -5.96 -1.63 11.91
C LYS A 30 -5.46 -0.21 12.21
N MET A 31 -5.51 0.18 13.48
CA MET A 31 -4.85 1.40 13.93
C MET A 31 -3.34 1.32 13.70
N VAL A 32 -2.83 2.19 12.82
CA VAL A 32 -1.42 2.23 12.41
C VAL A 32 -1.01 3.68 12.16
N SER A 33 0.21 4.02 12.52
CA SER A 33 0.72 5.37 12.25
C SER A 33 0.95 5.57 10.73
N PRO A 34 0.75 6.79 10.21
CA PRO A 34 1.06 7.10 8.80
C PRO A 34 2.52 6.78 8.43
N ASN A 35 3.44 6.98 9.36
CA ASN A 35 4.86 6.67 9.15
C ASN A 35 5.08 5.17 8.96
N THR A 36 4.40 4.33 9.72
CA THR A 36 4.48 2.87 9.54
C THR A 36 3.98 2.44 8.16
N VAL A 37 2.92 3.06 7.64
CA VAL A 37 2.43 2.81 6.27
C VAL A 37 3.51 3.18 5.26
N MET A 38 4.07 4.39 5.35
CA MET A 38 5.14 4.83 4.44
C MET A 38 6.38 3.92 4.50
N LEU A 39 6.82 3.53 5.70
CA LEU A 39 7.97 2.65 5.88
C LEU A 39 7.73 1.28 5.24
N ASN A 40 6.51 0.73 5.33
CA ASN A 40 6.19 -0.54 4.66
C ASN A 40 6.20 -0.38 3.13
N LEU A 41 5.59 0.68 2.60
CA LEU A 41 5.59 0.97 1.16
C LEU A 41 7.01 1.14 0.60
N GLN A 42 7.92 1.76 1.36
CA GLN A 42 9.31 1.96 0.96
C GLN A 42 10.20 0.72 1.18
N LYS A 43 9.87 -0.12 2.15
CA LYS A 43 10.62 -1.35 2.47
C LYS A 43 10.35 -2.46 1.45
N TYR A 44 9.09 -2.66 1.06
CA TYR A 44 8.68 -3.74 0.15
C TYR A 44 8.51 -3.22 -1.29
N LYS A 45 9.62 -2.79 -1.91
CA LYS A 45 9.63 -2.24 -3.28
C LYS A 45 9.33 -3.26 -4.37
N ASP A 46 9.49 -4.53 -4.05
CA ASP A 46 9.10 -5.69 -4.85
C ASP A 46 7.56 -5.81 -4.97
N LEU A 47 6.83 -5.31 -3.97
CA LEU A 47 5.37 -5.35 -3.92
C LEU A 47 4.72 -4.00 -4.23
N PHE A 48 5.32 -2.90 -3.77
CA PHE A 48 4.75 -1.56 -3.91
C PHE A 48 5.68 -0.67 -4.73
N LYS A 49 5.18 -0.22 -5.88
CA LYS A 49 5.92 0.68 -6.75
C LYS A 49 5.38 2.09 -6.58
N ARG A 50 6.29 3.04 -6.41
CA ARG A 50 5.95 4.46 -6.38
C ARG A 50 5.83 4.96 -7.83
N VAL A 51 4.63 5.37 -8.22
CA VAL A 51 4.37 5.92 -9.56
C VAL A 51 4.55 7.44 -9.57
N GLU A 52 4.18 8.11 -8.47
CA GLU A 52 4.31 9.56 -8.34
C GLU A 52 4.63 9.98 -6.89
N LYS A 53 4.69 11.29 -6.63
CA LYS A 53 4.97 11.80 -5.28
C LYS A 53 3.85 11.44 -4.30
N GLY A 54 4.11 10.41 -3.50
CA GLY A 54 3.15 9.94 -2.49
C GLY A 54 2.03 9.07 -3.06
N VAL A 55 2.17 8.58 -4.30
CA VAL A 55 1.23 7.65 -4.94
C VAL A 55 1.95 6.34 -5.23
N TYR A 56 1.32 5.24 -4.82
CA TYR A 56 1.85 3.89 -4.94
C TYR A 56 0.86 2.99 -5.67
N GLU A 57 1.38 1.98 -6.36
CA GLU A 57 0.62 0.91 -6.98
C GLU A 57 1.16 -0.45 -6.48
N LEU A 58 0.29 -1.46 -6.50
CA LEU A 58 0.70 -2.84 -6.27
C LEU A 58 1.35 -3.37 -7.55
N VAL A 59 2.59 -3.84 -7.43
CA VAL A 59 3.27 -4.58 -8.49
C VAL A 59 2.49 -5.87 -8.66
N LYS A 60 1.69 -5.98 -9.73
CA LYS A 60 1.06 -7.25 -10.11
C LYS A 60 2.21 -8.21 -10.41
N SER A 61 2.56 -9.04 -9.42
CA SER A 61 3.40 -10.20 -9.68
C SER A 61 2.61 -11.03 -10.67
N SER A 62 2.96 -10.95 -11.96
CA SER A 62 2.52 -11.93 -12.93
C SER A 62 2.89 -13.28 -12.30
N LYS A 63 1.88 -14.01 -11.81
CA LYS A 63 1.95 -15.46 -11.76
C LYS A 63 2.09 -15.86 -13.23
N LYS A 64 3.34 -15.96 -13.68
CA LYS A 64 3.72 -16.72 -14.85
C LYS A 64 3.74 -18.18 -14.45
#